data_AF-A0A925HHM9-F1
#
_entry.id   AF-A0A925HHM9-F1
#
_cell.length_a   1.000
_cell.length_b   1.000
_cell.length_c   1.000
_cell.angle_alpha   90.00
_cell.angle_beta   90.00
_cell.angle_gamma   90.00
#
_symmetry.space_group_name_H-M   'P 1'
#
loop_
_entity.id
_entity.type
_entity.pdbx_description
1 polymer ?
#
loop_
_entity_poly.entity_id
_entity_poly.type
_entity_poly.pdbx_seq_one_letter_code
_entity_poly.pdbx_strand_id
1 'polypeptide(L)'
;MATTTPSKTARTAKPAKTGKAASTDATGGLDTSQFTPGQVVRCTITKAPRTDNRIQTIMRLMRRDPDIKRGLRKSHRLRQQNLNVYNRGNRDWTSREKVGKIARVAQGESWTMEFAFDVANDLRSVEQYLSISAG
;
A
#
# COMPACT_ATOMS: atom_id res chain seq x y z
N MET A 1 41.37 34.65 -37.78
CA MET A 1 40.49 35.14 -38.86
C MET A 1 39.08 34.67 -38.57
N ALA A 2 38.12 35.59 -38.58
CA ALA A 2 36.71 35.38 -38.26
C ALA A 2 35.90 35.02 -39.51
N THR A 3 34.89 34.14 -39.38
CA THR A 3 33.65 34.11 -40.21
C THR A 3 32.69 33.05 -39.60
N THR A 4 31.61 33.42 -38.91
CA THR A 4 30.24 33.73 -39.39
C THR A 4 29.34 32.50 -39.59
N THR A 5 28.33 32.36 -38.71
CA THR A 5 27.08 31.57 -38.85
C THR A 5 26.13 32.26 -39.84
N PRO A 6 25.18 31.59 -40.55
CA PRO A 6 23.79 31.51 -40.03
C PRO A 6 22.87 30.36 -40.54
N SER A 7 21.88 30.01 -39.68
CA SER A 7 20.43 29.82 -39.98
C SER A 7 19.90 28.72 -40.91
N LYS A 8 18.95 27.90 -40.40
CA LYS A 8 17.57 27.70 -40.93
C LYS A 8 16.71 26.86 -39.95
N THR A 9 15.81 27.46 -39.16
CA THR A 9 14.36 27.66 -39.41
C THR A 9 13.47 26.41 -39.28
N ALA A 10 12.92 26.26 -38.07
CA ALA A 10 11.49 26.31 -37.73
C ALA A 10 10.55 25.10 -37.83
N ARG A 11 9.60 25.18 -36.89
CA ARG A 11 8.23 24.64 -36.83
C ARG A 11 8.07 23.25 -36.24
N THR A 12 7.55 23.21 -35.02
CA THR A 12 6.29 22.49 -34.82
C THR A 12 5.43 23.23 -33.80
N ALA A 13 4.15 23.32 -34.17
CA ALA A 13 3.15 24.17 -33.57
C ALA A 13 2.65 23.60 -32.23
N LYS A 14 2.33 24.51 -31.30
CA LYS A 14 1.26 24.32 -30.32
C LYS A 14 0.10 25.20 -30.81
N PRO A 15 -1.13 24.67 -30.88
CA PRO A 15 -2.13 25.20 -29.94
C PRO A 15 -3.18 24.17 -29.47
N ALA A 16 -3.71 24.49 -28.28
CA ALA A 16 -5.07 24.21 -27.82
C ALA A 16 -5.49 22.75 -27.57
N LYS A 17 -5.78 22.41 -26.32
CA LYS A 17 -7.08 22.71 -25.72
C LYS A 17 -7.04 22.45 -24.22
N THR A 18 -7.56 23.41 -23.49
CA THR A 18 -8.10 23.30 -22.14
C THR A 18 -9.14 22.18 -22.13
N GLY A 19 -8.71 20.97 -21.83
CA GLY A 19 -9.58 19.99 -21.20
C GLY A 19 -9.63 20.36 -19.73
N LYS A 20 -10.69 21.05 -19.32
CA LYS A 20 -11.13 21.04 -17.92
C LYS A 20 -11.20 19.56 -17.54
N ALA A 21 -10.18 19.05 -16.85
CA ALA A 21 -10.34 17.79 -16.15
C ALA A 21 -11.53 18.05 -15.24
N ALA A 22 -12.68 17.47 -15.59
CA ALA A 22 -13.77 17.35 -14.66
C ALA A 22 -13.12 16.69 -13.44
N SER A 23 -12.89 17.49 -12.41
CA SER A 23 -12.82 17.00 -11.06
C SER A 23 -14.19 16.38 -10.84
N THR A 24 -14.32 15.10 -11.19
CA THR A 24 -15.23 14.25 -10.48
C THR A 24 -14.64 14.24 -9.08
N ASP A 25 -15.10 15.20 -8.27
CA ASP A 25 -15.01 15.14 -6.83
C ASP A 25 -15.74 13.86 -6.44
N ALA A 26 -15.03 12.74 -6.55
CA ALA A 26 -15.36 11.53 -5.84
C ALA A 26 -14.98 11.79 -4.38
N THR A 27 -15.72 12.71 -3.75
CA THR A 27 -16.13 12.54 -2.35
C THR A 27 -17.14 11.39 -2.35
N GLY A 28 -16.70 10.22 -2.82
CA GLY A 28 -17.42 8.97 -2.73
C GLY A 28 -17.09 8.44 -1.36
N GLY A 29 -17.75 9.03 -0.35
CA GLY A 29 -17.78 8.45 0.98
C GLY A 29 -18.02 6.96 0.83
N LEU A 30 -17.14 6.14 1.38
CA LEU A 30 -17.38 4.70 1.43
C LEU A 30 -18.61 4.47 2.30
N ASP A 31 -19.75 4.31 1.63
CA ASP A 31 -20.99 3.90 2.26
C ASP A 31 -20.82 2.43 2.66
N THR A 32 -20.37 2.22 3.88
CA THR A 32 -20.11 0.91 4.48
C THR A 32 -21.37 0.02 4.55
N SER A 33 -22.55 0.58 4.24
CA SER A 33 -23.83 -0.12 4.04
C SER A 33 -23.92 -0.87 2.71
N GLN A 34 -23.04 -0.59 1.75
CA GLN A 34 -23.03 -1.26 0.44
C GLN A 34 -22.42 -2.67 0.49
N PHE A 35 -21.66 -2.98 1.54
CA PHE A 35 -20.99 -4.28 1.69
C PHE A 35 -21.69 -5.14 2.73
N THR A 36 -21.90 -6.40 2.37
CA THR A 36 -22.43 -7.39 3.32
C THR A 36 -21.27 -7.93 4.17
N PRO A 37 -21.44 -8.12 5.49
CA PRO A 37 -20.44 -8.79 6.31
C PRO A 37 -20.09 -10.18 5.75
N GLY A 38 -18.80 -10.52 5.77
CA GLY A 38 -18.28 -11.77 5.20
C GLY A 38 -18.06 -11.72 3.68
N GLN A 39 -18.49 -10.65 2.99
CA GLN A 39 -18.18 -10.46 1.59
C GLN A 39 -16.67 -10.25 1.40
N VAL A 40 -16.11 -10.92 0.40
CA VAL A 40 -14.71 -10.74 0.03
C VAL A 40 -14.58 -9.44 -0.78
N VAL A 41 -13.75 -8.53 -0.30
CA VAL A 41 -13.46 -7.26 -0.97
C VAL A 41 -11.99 -7.21 -1.38
N ARG A 42 -11.74 -6.72 -2.58
CA ARG A 42 -10.40 -6.45 -3.08
C ARG A 42 -10.12 -4.95 -2.93
N CYS A 43 -9.08 -4.63 -2.17
CA CYS A 43 -8.64 -3.27 -1.94
C CYS A 43 -7.35 -3.03 -2.72
N THR A 44 -7.28 -1.92 -3.46
CA THR A 44 -6.10 -1.51 -4.23
C THR A 44 -5.66 -0.12 -3.78
N ILE A 45 -4.36 0.06 -3.51
CA ILE A 45 -3.79 1.34 -3.10
C ILE A 45 -3.63 2.24 -4.33
N THR A 46 -4.45 3.28 -4.45
CA THR A 46 -4.38 4.24 -5.56
C THR A 46 -3.27 5.27 -5.35
N LYS A 47 -3.04 5.68 -4.10
CA LYS A 47 -2.03 6.67 -3.70
C LYS A 47 -1.39 6.25 -2.39
N ALA A 48 -0.06 6.31 -2.31
CA ALA A 48 0.64 6.00 -1.06
C ALA A 48 0.46 7.15 -0.04
N PRO A 49 -0.03 6.88 1.18
CA PRO A 49 -0.14 7.90 2.22
C PRO A 49 1.24 8.35 2.70
N ARG A 50 1.35 9.62 3.09
CA ARG A 50 2.59 10.22 3.59
C ARG A 50 2.76 10.08 5.11
N THR A 51 1.65 10.00 5.85
CA THR A 51 1.66 10.00 7.31
C THR A 51 1.72 8.57 7.86
N ASP A 52 2.53 8.37 8.89
CA ASP A 52 2.75 7.05 9.48
C ASP A 52 1.45 6.43 10.02
N ASN A 53 0.58 7.24 10.64
CA ASN A 53 -0.72 6.77 11.13
C ASN A 53 -1.56 6.12 10.02
N ARG A 54 -1.61 6.72 8.82
CA ARG A 54 -2.38 6.17 7.69
C ARG A 54 -1.70 4.93 7.11
N ILE A 55 -0.37 4.92 7.03
CA ILE A 55 0.41 3.75 6.62
C ILE A 55 0.12 2.58 7.58
N GLN A 56 0.13 2.81 8.89
CA GLN A 56 -0.18 1.80 9.89
C GLN A 56 -1.63 1.28 9.79
N THR A 57 -2.61 2.14 9.56
CA THR A 57 -4.00 1.73 9.33
C THR A 57 -4.11 0.82 8.10
N ILE A 58 -3.51 1.20 6.97
CA ILE A 58 -3.52 0.36 5.76
C ILE A 58 -2.80 -0.97 6.02
N MET A 59 -1.62 -0.95 6.67
CA MET A 59 -0.93 -2.19 7.05
C MET A 59 -1.79 -3.09 7.94
N ARG A 60 -2.58 -2.52 8.87
CA ARG A 60 -3.51 -3.29 9.71
C ARG A 60 -4.60 -3.97 8.87
N LEU A 61 -5.15 -3.26 7.88
CA LEU A 61 -6.13 -3.82 6.94
C LEU A 61 -5.50 -4.93 6.07
N MET A 62 -4.31 -4.69 5.52
CA MET A 62 -3.56 -5.70 4.75
C MET A 62 -3.28 -6.97 5.56
N ARG A 63 -3.00 -6.86 6.88
CA ARG A 63 -2.80 -8.03 7.76
C ARG A 63 -4.05 -8.89 7.94
N ARG A 64 -5.22 -8.46 7.44
CA ARG A 64 -6.41 -9.32 7.41
C ARG A 64 -6.39 -10.33 6.27
N ASP A 65 -5.62 -10.07 5.23
CA ASP A 65 -5.47 -10.96 4.09
C ASP A 65 -4.93 -12.34 4.54
N PRO A 66 -5.58 -13.46 4.15
CA PRO A 66 -5.14 -14.79 4.51
C PRO A 66 -3.70 -15.10 4.07
N ASP A 67 -3.25 -14.60 2.94
CA ASP A 67 -1.90 -14.87 2.42
C ASP A 67 -0.84 -14.10 3.20
N ILE A 68 -1.12 -12.84 3.54
CA ILE A 68 -0.26 -12.06 4.43
C ILE A 68 -0.20 -12.71 5.82
N LYS A 69 -1.34 -13.16 6.38
CA LYS A 69 -1.38 -13.90 7.66
C LYS A 69 -0.52 -15.16 7.61
N ARG A 70 -0.65 -15.97 6.56
CA ARG A 70 0.16 -17.19 6.35
C ARG A 70 1.65 -16.85 6.28
N GLY A 71 2.01 -15.82 5.52
CA GLY A 71 3.38 -15.33 5.43
C GLY A 71 3.94 -14.92 6.79
N LEU A 72 3.18 -14.17 7.59
CA LEU A 72 3.61 -13.72 8.92
C LEU A 72 3.79 -14.89 9.89
N ARG A 73 2.91 -15.88 9.87
CA ARG A 73 3.06 -17.12 10.66
C ARG A 73 4.31 -17.88 10.25
N LYS A 74 4.56 -18.02 8.94
CA LYS A 74 5.76 -18.68 8.41
C LYS A 74 7.04 -17.95 8.82
N SER A 75 7.07 -16.62 8.71
CA SER A 75 8.25 -15.83 9.09
C SER A 75 8.53 -15.91 10.59
N HIS A 76 7.50 -15.91 11.43
CA HIS A 76 7.66 -16.12 12.87
C HIS A 76 8.24 -17.50 13.19
N ARG A 77 7.71 -18.56 12.56
CA ARG A 77 8.21 -19.92 12.74
C ARG A 77 9.69 -20.05 12.36
N LEU A 78 10.09 -19.51 11.22
CA LEU A 78 11.49 -19.55 10.77
C LEU A 78 12.42 -18.84 11.75
N ARG A 79 12.01 -17.70 12.32
CA ARG A 79 12.81 -16.98 13.33
C ARG A 79 13.00 -17.75 14.63
N GLN A 80 12.03 -18.60 14.99
CA GLN A 80 12.17 -19.48 16.15
C GLN A 80 13.12 -20.65 15.85
N GLN A 81 13.05 -21.20 14.63
CA GLN A 81 13.93 -22.29 14.19
C GLN A 81 15.38 -21.85 14.04
N ASN A 82 15.60 -20.66 13.48
CA ASN A 82 16.92 -20.08 13.23
C ASN A 82 17.44 -19.25 14.42
N LEU A 83 16.92 -19.49 15.63
CA LEU A 83 17.36 -18.77 16.82
C LEU A 83 18.84 -19.08 17.08
N ASN A 84 19.70 -18.07 16.96
CA ASN A 84 21.12 -18.24 17.24
C ASN A 84 21.34 -18.25 18.76
N VAL A 85 21.67 -19.41 19.31
CA VAL A 85 22.03 -19.59 20.72
C VAL A 85 23.54 -19.75 20.82
N TYR A 86 24.19 -18.91 21.62
CA TYR A 86 25.63 -18.96 21.83
C TYR A 86 25.96 -18.79 23.32
N ASN A 87 27.01 -19.47 23.77
CA ASN A 87 27.43 -19.41 25.17
C ASN A 87 28.39 -18.23 25.40
N ARG A 88 28.20 -17.49 26.49
CA ARG A 88 29.11 -16.45 26.97
C ARG A 88 29.11 -16.41 28.49
N GLY A 89 30.24 -16.76 29.10
CA GLY A 89 30.41 -16.75 30.55
C GLY A 89 29.59 -17.82 31.26
N ASN A 90 29.55 -19.04 30.70
CA ASN A 90 28.75 -20.16 31.21
C ASN A 90 27.24 -19.87 31.27
N ARG A 91 26.76 -18.98 30.39
CA ARG A 91 25.34 -18.68 30.19
C ARG A 91 25.04 -18.69 28.71
N ASP A 92 23.86 -19.21 28.37
CA ASP A 92 23.37 -19.18 26.99
C ASP A 92 22.67 -17.86 26.69
N TRP A 93 23.15 -17.19 25.65
CA TRP A 93 22.59 -15.96 25.11
C TRP A 93 21.94 -16.26 23.77
N THR A 94 20.86 -15.54 23.48
CA THR A 94 20.11 -15.72 22.23
C THR A 94 20.13 -14.45 21.39
N SER A 95 20.48 -14.57 20.12
CA SER A 95 20.30 -13.50 19.12
C SER A 95 19.15 -13.85 18.19
N ARG A 96 18.18 -12.94 18.05
CA ARG A 96 16.99 -13.15 17.21
C ARG A 96 17.18 -12.49 15.86
N GLU A 97 16.81 -13.19 14.79
CA GLU A 97 16.73 -12.60 13.45
C GLU A 97 15.69 -11.46 13.39
N LYS A 98 15.89 -10.52 12.47
CA LYS A 98 14.96 -9.40 12.24
C LYS A 98 13.61 -9.91 11.74
N VAL A 99 12.54 -9.21 12.11
CA VAL A 99 11.17 -9.56 11.67
C VAL A 99 11.01 -9.32 10.17
N GLY A 100 10.40 -10.28 9.47
CA GLY A 100 10.02 -10.11 8.07
C GLY A 100 8.90 -9.08 7.90
N LYS A 101 9.12 -8.07 7.05
CA LYS A 101 8.13 -7.05 6.69
C LYS A 101 7.39 -7.46 5.42
N ILE A 102 6.25 -8.16 5.58
CA ILE A 102 5.47 -8.75 4.49
C ILE A 102 4.44 -7.76 3.94
N ALA A 103 3.60 -7.18 4.81
CA ALA A 103 2.69 -6.11 4.39
C ALA A 103 3.52 -4.85 4.07
N ARG A 104 3.45 -4.39 2.83
CA ARG A 104 4.12 -3.16 2.35
C ARG A 104 3.09 -2.27 1.68
N VAL A 105 2.99 -1.04 2.17
CA VAL A 105 2.09 -0.03 1.61
C VAL A 105 2.81 0.63 0.44
N ALA A 106 2.51 0.17 -0.77
CA ALA A 106 3.03 0.72 -2.01
C ALA A 106 1.86 1.04 -2.95
N GLN A 107 2.02 2.06 -3.79
CA GLN A 107 1.02 2.38 -4.80
C GLN A 107 0.88 1.21 -5.80
N GLY A 108 -0.35 0.86 -6.15
CA GLY A 108 -0.66 -0.26 -7.04
C GLY A 108 -0.77 -1.62 -6.33
N GLU A 109 -0.36 -1.73 -5.07
CA GLU A 109 -0.52 -2.96 -4.30
C GLU A 109 -2.00 -3.24 -4.08
N SER A 110 -2.40 -4.50 -4.28
CA SER A 110 -3.76 -4.96 -4.02
C SER A 110 -3.76 -6.13 -3.07
N TRP A 111 -4.72 -6.17 -2.15
CA TRP A 111 -4.91 -7.28 -1.23
C TRP A 111 -6.39 -7.62 -1.12
N THR A 112 -6.68 -8.80 -0.59
CA THR A 112 -8.04 -9.31 -0.46
C THR A 112 -8.34 -9.53 1.02
N MET A 113 -9.53 -9.12 1.46
CA MET A 113 -9.97 -9.39 2.83
C MET A 113 -11.49 -9.57 2.89
N GLU A 114 -11.94 -10.28 3.92
CA GLU A 114 -13.37 -10.32 4.25
C GLU A 114 -13.76 -8.99 4.91
N PHE A 115 -14.86 -8.41 4.43
CA PHE A 115 -15.45 -7.23 5.03
C PHE A 115 -16.15 -7.59 6.35
N ALA A 116 -15.88 -6.80 7.38
CA ALA A 116 -16.53 -6.89 8.68
C ALA A 116 -16.80 -5.47 9.20
N PHE A 117 -17.83 -5.29 10.02
CA PHE A 117 -18.21 -3.95 10.48
C PHE A 117 -17.15 -3.29 11.38
N ASP A 118 -16.27 -4.07 12.01
CA ASP A 118 -15.17 -3.56 12.81
C ASP A 118 -14.13 -2.79 11.98
N VAL A 119 -13.96 -3.12 10.69
CA VAL A 119 -13.06 -2.40 9.78
C VAL A 119 -13.69 -1.24 9.06
N ALA A 120 -15.00 -1.02 9.20
CA ALA A 120 -15.73 0.03 8.51
C ALA A 120 -15.14 1.43 8.79
N ASN A 121 -14.82 1.73 10.06
CA ASN A 121 -14.24 3.01 10.45
C ASN A 121 -12.79 3.17 9.93
N ASP A 122 -12.02 2.09 9.97
CA ASP A 122 -10.66 2.08 9.43
C ASP A 122 -10.66 2.38 7.94
N LEU A 123 -11.53 1.71 7.18
CA LEU A 123 -11.70 1.90 5.74
C LEU A 123 -12.13 3.32 5.39
N ARG A 124 -13.12 3.87 6.10
CA ARG A 124 -13.53 5.28 5.95
C ARG A 124 -12.36 6.24 6.18
N SER A 125 -11.51 5.95 7.16
CA SER A 125 -10.38 6.82 7.49
C SER A 125 -9.27 6.85 6.41
N VAL A 126 -9.19 5.84 5.55
CA VAL A 126 -8.19 5.70 4.48
C VAL A 126 -8.80 5.68 3.08
N GLU A 127 -10.09 5.93 2.95
CA GLU A 127 -10.89 5.95 1.71
C GLU A 127 -10.18 6.65 0.56
N GLN A 128 -9.66 7.86 0.80
CA GLN A 128 -8.96 8.68 -0.20
C GLN A 128 -7.73 8.01 -0.86
N TYR A 129 -7.20 6.94 -0.26
CA TYR A 129 -6.01 6.22 -0.74
C TYR A 129 -6.36 4.87 -1.38
N LEU A 130 -7.60 4.41 -1.28
CA LEU A 130 -8.02 3.07 -1.66
C LEU A 130 -9.07 3.09 -2.77
N SER A 131 -8.99 2.10 -3.65
CA SER A 131 -10.09 1.69 -4.53
C SER A 131 -10.55 0.33 -4.08
N ILE A 132 -11.84 0.17 -3.81
CA ILE A 132 -12.42 -1.07 -3.32
C ILE A 132 -13.36 -1.62 -4.38
N SER A 133 -13.15 -2.87 -4.78
CA SER A 133 -14.07 -3.62 -5.64
C SER A 133 -14.62 -4.81 -4.88
N ALA A 134 -15.91 -5.11 -5.08
CA ALA A 134 -16.47 -6.40 -4.70
C ALA A 134 -15.71 -7.50 -5.47
N GLY A 135 -15.24 -8.52 -4.74
CA GLY A 135 -14.60 -9.70 -5.29
C GLY A 135 -15.59 -10.75 -5.76
#